data_AF-A0A2W6TLS2-F1
#
_entry.id   AF-A0A2W6TLS2-F1
#
_cell.length_a   1.000
_cell.length_b   1.000
_cell.length_c   1.000
_cell.angle_alpha   90.00
_cell.angle_beta   90.00
_cell.angle_gamma   90.00
#
_symmetry.space_group_name_H-M   'P 1'
#
loop_
_entity.id
_entity.type
_entity.pdbx_description
1 polymer ?
#
loop_
_entity_poly.entity_id
_entity_poly.type
_entity_poly.pdbx_seq_one_letter_code
_entity_poly.pdbx_strand_id
1 'polypeptide(L)'
;VKVVAVKAPGFGDRRKAMLEDMAVLTGGTVISEEVGLSLEKATIKDLGRAKKVQVSKENTTVIDGAGDTAAIESRVKQIKTQIEETSSDYDREKLQERVAKLAGGVAVIKVGASTEIEMKEKKDRVDDALHATRAAVEEGVVPGGGVALVRAVSALAGLKGNNEDQNHGIQIALRAMEAPLREIVANAGEEPSVIVNKVKEGTGSFGYNAASGEFGDMLEFGILDPTKVTRSALQNAASIAGLMITTEAMVAEAPKKDEPAMGGGGMGGMGGMGGMDF
;
A
#
# COMPACT_ATOMS: atom_id res chain seq x y z
N VAL A 1 -19.13 4.01 -22.12
CA VAL A 1 -19.10 2.60 -21.67
C VAL A 1 -18.23 2.52 -20.42
N LYS A 2 -18.71 1.97 -19.30
CA LYS A 2 -17.91 1.80 -18.07
C LYS A 2 -17.23 0.43 -18.12
N VAL A 3 -15.98 0.38 -18.57
CA VAL A 3 -15.19 -0.85 -18.73
C VAL A 3 -13.79 -0.66 -18.17
N VAL A 4 -13.20 -1.74 -17.66
CA VAL A 4 -11.82 -1.79 -17.18
C VAL A 4 -11.20 -3.12 -17.62
N ALA A 5 -9.96 -3.07 -18.11
CA ALA A 5 -9.19 -4.26 -18.47
C ALA A 5 -8.20 -4.57 -17.35
N VAL A 6 -8.16 -5.83 -16.91
CA VAL A 6 -7.26 -6.32 -15.88
C VAL A 6 -6.52 -7.53 -16.43
N LYS A 7 -5.20 -7.60 -16.20
CA LYS A 7 -4.38 -8.75 -16.63
C LYS A 7 -4.82 -10.01 -15.86
N ALA A 8 -4.80 -11.16 -16.54
CA ALA A 8 -5.10 -12.44 -15.89
C ALA A 8 -4.09 -12.73 -14.76
N PRO A 9 -4.54 -13.27 -13.62
CA PRO A 9 -3.64 -13.61 -12.52
C PRO A 9 -2.81 -14.85 -12.86
N GLY A 10 -1.55 -14.87 -12.41
CA GLY A 10 -0.66 -16.03 -12.58
C GLY A 10 -0.14 -16.25 -14.01
N PHE A 11 0.57 -17.36 -14.18
CA PHE A 11 1.24 -17.75 -15.42
C PHE A 11 1.04 -19.24 -15.71
N GLY A 12 1.14 -19.64 -16.99
CA GLY A 12 0.99 -21.03 -17.42
C GLY A 12 -0.33 -21.67 -16.99
N ASP A 13 -0.30 -22.93 -16.57
CA ASP A 13 -1.48 -23.68 -16.14
C ASP A 13 -2.13 -23.09 -14.88
N ARG A 14 -1.35 -22.41 -14.03
CA ARG A 14 -1.90 -21.72 -12.86
C ARG A 14 -2.83 -20.58 -13.28
N ARG A 15 -2.53 -19.88 -14.38
CA ARG A 15 -3.43 -18.86 -14.92
C ARG A 15 -4.78 -19.47 -15.30
N LYS A 16 -4.78 -20.60 -16.00
CA LYS A 16 -6.00 -21.31 -16.40
C LYS A 16 -6.80 -21.74 -15.18
N ALA A 17 -6.14 -22.33 -14.19
CA ALA A 17 -6.78 -22.78 -12.95
C ALA A 17 -7.39 -21.61 -12.15
N MET A 18 -6.69 -20.47 -12.08
CA MET A 18 -7.20 -19.27 -11.38
C MET A 18 -8.33 -18.56 -12.14
N LEU A 19 -8.32 -18.58 -13.47
CA LEU A 19 -9.45 -18.08 -14.27
C LEU A 19 -10.69 -18.95 -14.07
N GLU A 20 -10.51 -20.26 -13.96
CA GLU A 20 -11.60 -21.18 -13.64
C GLU A 20 -12.14 -20.93 -12.22
N ASP A 21 -11.26 -20.68 -11.25
CA ASP A 21 -11.68 -20.30 -9.88
C ASP A 21 -12.52 -19.03 -9.89
N MET A 22 -12.15 -18.02 -10.68
CA MET A 22 -12.93 -16.79 -10.85
C MET A 22 -14.27 -17.04 -11.58
N ALA A 23 -14.28 -17.92 -12.57
CA ALA A 23 -15.47 -18.31 -13.31
C ALA A 23 -16.48 -18.96 -12.37
N VAL A 24 -16.06 -19.94 -11.56
CA VAL A 24 -16.88 -20.59 -10.53
C VAL A 24 -17.38 -19.57 -9.51
N LEU A 25 -16.54 -18.65 -9.05
CA LEU A 25 -16.92 -17.61 -8.07
C LEU A 25 -17.98 -16.64 -8.61
N THR A 26 -17.94 -16.32 -9.91
CA THR A 26 -18.81 -15.32 -10.54
C THR A 26 -19.97 -15.92 -11.34
N GLY A 27 -20.01 -17.24 -11.52
CA GLY A 27 -20.95 -17.94 -12.37
C GLY A 27 -20.73 -17.74 -13.87
N GLY A 28 -19.52 -17.33 -14.27
CA GLY A 28 -19.13 -17.17 -15.67
C GLY A 28 -18.48 -18.43 -16.25
N THR A 29 -18.15 -18.38 -17.54
CA THR A 29 -17.42 -19.44 -18.26
C THR A 29 -16.09 -18.87 -18.77
N VAL A 30 -14.99 -19.59 -18.56
CA VAL A 30 -13.69 -19.18 -19.13
C VAL A 30 -13.73 -19.37 -20.64
N ILE A 31 -13.62 -18.27 -21.39
CA ILE A 31 -13.50 -18.31 -22.85
C ILE A 31 -12.06 -18.65 -23.22
N SER A 32 -11.85 -19.86 -23.73
CA SER A 32 -10.54 -20.37 -24.16
C SER A 32 -10.68 -21.16 -25.47
N GLU A 33 -9.75 -20.93 -26.39
CA GLU A 33 -9.68 -21.65 -27.67
C GLU A 33 -9.45 -23.15 -27.47
N GLU A 34 -8.78 -23.55 -26.37
CA GLU A 34 -8.53 -24.96 -26.03
C GLU A 34 -9.82 -25.73 -25.74
N VAL A 35 -10.87 -25.04 -25.30
CA VAL A 35 -12.19 -25.61 -25.00
C VAL A 35 -13.16 -25.38 -26.17
N GLY A 36 -12.65 -24.87 -27.31
CA GLY A 36 -13.44 -24.62 -28.52
C GLY A 36 -14.35 -23.39 -28.45
N LEU A 37 -14.15 -22.51 -27.45
CA LEU A 37 -14.91 -21.28 -27.29
C LEU A 37 -14.14 -20.10 -27.92
N SER A 38 -14.83 -19.31 -28.74
CA SER A 38 -14.27 -18.09 -29.32
C SER A 38 -14.94 -16.85 -28.75
N LEU A 39 -14.18 -15.76 -28.60
CA LEU A 39 -14.69 -14.49 -28.07
C LEU A 39 -15.85 -13.93 -28.91
N GLU A 40 -15.82 -14.16 -30.23
CA GLU A 40 -16.86 -13.73 -31.17
C GLU A 40 -18.22 -14.38 -30.92
N LYS A 41 -18.23 -15.60 -30.35
CA LYS A 41 -19.45 -16.35 -30.06
C LYS A 41 -19.92 -16.21 -28.61
N ALA A 42 -19.17 -15.48 -27.78
CA ALA A 42 -19.49 -15.32 -26.37
C ALA A 42 -20.82 -14.58 -26.19
N THR A 43 -21.66 -15.09 -25.29
CA THR A 43 -22.97 -14.53 -24.98
C THR A 43 -22.98 -13.94 -23.57
N ILE A 44 -24.02 -13.17 -23.26
CA ILE A 44 -24.22 -12.61 -21.90
C ILE A 44 -24.34 -13.72 -20.83
N LYS A 45 -24.72 -14.94 -21.24
CA LYS A 45 -24.81 -16.10 -20.32
C LYS A 45 -23.45 -16.63 -19.91
N ASP A 46 -22.41 -16.39 -20.71
CA ASP A 46 -21.05 -16.85 -20.44
C ASP A 46 -20.29 -15.86 -19.53
N LEU A 47 -20.84 -14.66 -19.31
CA LEU A 47 -20.21 -13.63 -18.49
C LEU A 47 -20.49 -13.84 -17.00
N GLY A 48 -19.42 -13.78 -16.20
CA GLY A 48 -19.51 -13.76 -14.75
C GLY A 48 -20.18 -12.49 -14.22
N ARG A 49 -20.87 -12.60 -13.09
CA ARG A 49 -21.52 -11.49 -12.39
C ARG A 49 -21.00 -11.35 -10.97
N ALA A 50 -20.88 -10.11 -10.52
CA ALA A 50 -20.53 -9.77 -9.14
C ALA A 50 -21.22 -8.46 -8.74
N LYS A 51 -21.47 -8.28 -7.45
CA LYS A 51 -22.12 -7.08 -6.93
C LYS A 51 -21.24 -5.84 -7.02
N LYS A 52 -19.94 -5.99 -6.75
CA LYS A 52 -18.97 -4.89 -6.83
C LYS A 52 -17.60 -5.42 -7.23
N VAL A 53 -16.94 -4.72 -8.14
CA VAL A 53 -15.54 -4.96 -8.51
C VAL A 53 -14.76 -3.70 -8.23
N GLN A 54 -13.66 -3.83 -7.47
CA GLN A 54 -12.75 -2.73 -7.16
C GLN A 54 -11.39 -3.03 -7.78
N VAL A 55 -10.90 -2.09 -8.60
CA VAL A 55 -9.60 -2.19 -9.27
C VAL A 55 -8.73 -1.05 -8.75
N SER A 56 -7.54 -1.39 -8.24
CA SER A 56 -6.49 -0.45 -7.89
C SER A 56 -5.27 -0.66 -8.79
N LYS A 57 -4.18 0.11 -8.57
CA LYS A 57 -2.96 0.02 -9.39
C LYS A 57 -2.36 -1.39 -9.40
N GLU A 58 -2.45 -2.10 -8.28
CA GLU A 58 -1.77 -3.39 -8.09
C GLU A 58 -2.74 -4.54 -7.80
N ASN A 59 -3.97 -4.26 -7.36
CA ASN A 59 -4.91 -5.28 -6.89
C ASN A 59 -6.27 -5.16 -7.56
N THR A 60 -6.95 -6.30 -7.73
CA THR A 60 -8.35 -6.36 -8.15
C THR A 60 -9.13 -7.24 -7.18
N THR A 61 -10.25 -6.72 -6.68
CA THR A 61 -11.11 -7.39 -5.70
C THR A 61 -12.50 -7.54 -6.28
N VAL A 62 -12.97 -8.78 -6.35
CA VAL A 62 -14.34 -9.14 -6.74
C VAL A 62 -15.12 -9.41 -5.46
N ILE A 63 -16.21 -8.67 -5.25
CA ILE A 63 -17.01 -8.73 -4.04
C ILE A 63 -18.39 -9.29 -4.38
N ASP A 64 -18.79 -10.34 -3.66
CA ASP A 64 -20.11 -10.96 -3.75
C ASP A 64 -20.41 -11.41 -5.19
N GLY A 65 -19.64 -12.42 -5.63
CA GLY A 65 -19.79 -13.07 -6.94
C GLY A 65 -21.06 -13.92 -6.98
N ALA A 66 -21.73 -13.94 -8.14
CA ALA A 66 -23.01 -14.64 -8.31
C ALA A 66 -22.87 -16.14 -8.64
N GLY A 67 -21.74 -16.74 -8.27
CA GLY A 67 -21.49 -18.17 -8.44
C GLY A 67 -22.36 -19.03 -7.52
N ASP A 68 -22.59 -20.28 -7.94
CA ASP A 68 -23.30 -21.25 -7.11
C ASP A 68 -22.44 -21.68 -5.92
N THR A 69 -23.00 -21.60 -4.70
CA THR A 69 -22.31 -21.98 -3.46
C THR A 69 -21.86 -23.43 -3.48
N ALA A 70 -22.63 -24.35 -4.06
CA ALA A 70 -22.24 -25.76 -4.12
C ALA A 70 -21.06 -25.98 -5.08
N ALA A 71 -21.03 -25.27 -6.22
CA ALA A 71 -19.89 -25.26 -7.13
C ALA A 71 -18.61 -24.69 -6.47
N ILE A 72 -18.73 -23.60 -5.71
CA ILE A 72 -17.59 -23.00 -4.98
C ILE A 72 -17.06 -23.98 -3.92
N GLU A 73 -17.93 -24.60 -3.12
CA GLU A 73 -17.54 -25.58 -2.11
C GLU A 73 -16.88 -26.82 -2.74
N SER A 74 -17.44 -27.31 -3.85
CA SER A 74 -16.86 -28.40 -4.63
C SER A 74 -15.45 -28.05 -5.11
N ARG A 75 -15.29 -26.83 -5.65
CA ARG A 75 -13.98 -26.34 -6.11
C ARG A 75 -12.97 -26.22 -4.97
N VAL A 76 -13.38 -25.70 -3.82
CA VAL A 76 -12.54 -25.64 -2.61
C VAL A 76 -12.12 -27.03 -2.15
N LYS A 77 -13.03 -28.01 -2.14
CA LYS A 77 -12.71 -29.40 -1.78
C LYS A 77 -11.69 -30.02 -2.74
N GLN A 78 -11.86 -29.83 -4.05
CA GLN A 78 -10.91 -30.30 -5.06
C GLN A 78 -9.49 -29.77 -4.81
N ILE A 79 -9.36 -28.47 -4.53
CA ILE A 79 -8.04 -27.86 -4.28
C ILE A 79 -7.47 -28.35 -2.94
N LYS A 80 -8.30 -28.59 -1.92
CA LYS A 80 -7.85 -29.19 -0.65
C LYS A 80 -7.30 -30.60 -0.83
N THR A 81 -7.93 -31.44 -1.65
CA THR A 81 -7.38 -32.77 -1.96
C THR A 81 -6.04 -32.66 -2.69
N GLN A 82 -5.89 -31.72 -3.64
CA GLN A 82 -4.61 -31.47 -4.31
C GLN A 82 -3.49 -31.01 -3.36
N ILE A 83 -3.84 -30.29 -2.28
CA ILE A 83 -2.91 -29.88 -1.22
C ILE A 83 -2.38 -31.09 -0.44
N GLU A 84 -3.21 -32.09 -0.20
CA GLU A 84 -2.83 -33.31 0.52
C GLU A 84 -1.96 -34.25 -0.34
N GLU A 85 -2.23 -34.28 -1.64
CA GLU A 85 -1.49 -35.13 -2.59
C GLU A 85 -0.14 -34.54 -3.02
N THR A 86 0.06 -33.22 -2.87
CA THR A 86 1.32 -32.58 -3.28
C THR A 86 2.43 -32.77 -2.24
N SER A 87 3.61 -33.16 -2.73
CA SER A 87 4.86 -33.25 -1.96
C SER A 87 5.71 -31.98 -2.04
N SER A 88 5.33 -31.03 -2.89
CA SER A 88 6.03 -29.76 -3.10
C SER A 88 5.49 -28.69 -2.15
N ASP A 89 6.33 -28.17 -1.25
CA ASP A 89 5.95 -27.10 -0.33
C ASP A 89 5.56 -25.81 -1.07
N TYR A 90 6.23 -25.53 -2.20
CA TYR A 90 5.88 -24.40 -3.06
C TYR A 90 4.45 -24.55 -3.62
N ASP A 91 4.10 -25.72 -4.17
CA ASP A 91 2.76 -25.93 -4.73
C ASP A 91 1.70 -25.94 -3.63
N ARG A 92 2.02 -26.49 -2.46
CA ARG A 92 1.17 -26.46 -1.28
C ARG A 92 0.79 -25.03 -0.89
N GLU A 93 1.77 -24.15 -0.74
CA GLU A 93 1.55 -22.73 -0.42
C GLU A 93 0.66 -22.06 -1.46
N LYS A 94 0.91 -22.32 -2.75
CA LYS A 94 0.17 -21.70 -3.85
C LYS A 94 -1.24 -22.23 -4.02
N LEU A 95 -1.50 -23.48 -3.68
CA LEU A 95 -2.84 -24.03 -3.61
C LEU A 95 -3.59 -23.48 -2.37
N GLN A 96 -2.91 -23.31 -1.24
CA GLN A 96 -3.48 -22.67 -0.05
C GLN A 96 -3.90 -21.23 -0.32
N GLU A 97 -3.11 -20.44 -1.05
CA GLU A 97 -3.50 -19.09 -1.50
C GLU A 97 -4.80 -19.09 -2.31
N ARG A 98 -4.99 -20.08 -3.19
CA ARG A 98 -6.21 -20.21 -4.01
C ARG A 98 -7.41 -20.58 -3.15
N VAL A 99 -7.25 -21.55 -2.24
CA VAL A 99 -8.29 -21.90 -1.26
C VAL A 99 -8.65 -20.68 -0.42
N ALA A 100 -7.68 -19.93 0.06
CA ALA A 100 -7.92 -18.73 0.85
C ALA A 100 -8.71 -17.67 0.06
N LYS A 101 -8.49 -17.53 -1.25
CA LYS A 101 -9.27 -16.59 -2.09
C LYS A 101 -10.69 -17.06 -2.39
N LEU A 102 -10.92 -18.37 -2.45
CA LEU A 102 -12.24 -18.95 -2.71
C LEU A 102 -13.09 -19.12 -1.44
N ALA A 103 -12.45 -19.53 -0.35
CA ALA A 103 -13.09 -19.76 0.96
C ALA A 103 -13.07 -18.50 1.84
N GLY A 104 -12.12 -17.60 1.62
CA GLY A 104 -12.01 -16.33 2.34
C GLY A 104 -13.11 -15.39 1.91
N GLY A 105 -14.17 -15.35 2.71
CA GLY A 105 -15.26 -14.40 2.53
C GLY A 105 -14.74 -12.96 2.53
N VAL A 106 -15.29 -12.13 1.66
CA VAL A 106 -15.01 -10.69 1.67
C VAL A 106 -15.84 -10.05 2.78
N ALA A 107 -15.20 -9.60 3.84
CA ALA A 107 -15.84 -8.77 4.86
C ALA A 107 -16.00 -7.33 4.35
N VAL A 108 -17.20 -6.76 4.50
CA VAL A 108 -17.50 -5.37 4.13
C VAL A 108 -17.82 -4.57 5.38
N ILE A 109 -16.98 -3.59 5.69
CA ILE A 109 -17.21 -2.63 6.78
C ILE A 109 -17.96 -1.44 6.20
N LYS A 110 -19.14 -1.13 6.76
CA LYS A 110 -19.93 0.06 6.39
C LYS A 110 -19.71 1.15 7.43
N VAL A 111 -19.04 2.22 7.03
CA VAL A 111 -18.79 3.39 7.89
C VAL A 111 -19.89 4.42 7.68
N GLY A 112 -20.53 4.87 8.77
CA GLY A 112 -21.57 5.89 8.76
C GLY A 112 -21.17 7.12 9.57
N ALA A 113 -21.68 8.29 9.19
CA ALA A 113 -21.53 9.54 9.92
C ALA A 113 -22.71 10.48 9.67
N SER A 114 -22.80 11.56 10.46
CA SER A 114 -23.88 12.54 10.39
C SER A 114 -23.74 13.50 9.21
N THR A 115 -22.51 13.72 8.74
CA THR A 115 -22.21 14.56 7.57
C THR A 115 -21.30 13.80 6.59
N GLU A 116 -21.30 14.21 5.32
CA GLU A 116 -20.45 13.60 4.29
C GLU A 116 -18.96 13.80 4.58
N ILE A 117 -18.58 14.97 5.11
CA ILE A 117 -17.19 15.29 5.45
C ILE A 117 -16.70 14.37 6.58
N GLU A 118 -17.49 14.21 7.64
CA GLU A 118 -17.18 13.26 8.72
C GLU A 118 -17.15 11.81 8.23
N MET A 119 -18.06 11.44 7.32
CA MET A 119 -18.10 10.08 6.76
C MET A 119 -16.79 9.78 6.04
N LYS A 120 -16.30 10.74 5.24
CA LYS A 120 -15.05 10.60 4.50
C LYS A 120 -13.86 10.44 5.43
N GLU A 121 -13.72 11.33 6.43
CA GLU A 121 -12.62 11.25 7.40
C GLU A 121 -12.65 9.93 8.20
N LYS A 122 -13.81 9.54 8.74
CA LYS A 122 -13.95 8.27 9.47
C LYS A 122 -13.65 7.07 8.60
N LYS A 123 -14.07 7.11 7.33
CA LYS A 123 -13.79 6.04 6.38
C LYS A 123 -12.29 5.94 6.12
N ASP A 124 -11.62 7.06 5.83
CA ASP A 124 -10.17 7.09 5.59
C ASP A 124 -9.42 6.56 6.83
N ARG A 125 -9.84 6.94 8.05
CA ARG A 125 -9.29 6.42 9.31
C ARG A 125 -9.48 4.90 9.49
N VAL A 126 -10.62 4.37 9.08
CA VAL A 126 -10.91 2.92 9.12
C VAL A 126 -10.07 2.17 8.08
N ASP A 127 -9.90 2.76 6.88
CA ASP A 127 -9.06 2.20 5.82
C ASP A 127 -7.59 2.15 6.28
N ASP A 128 -7.08 3.21 6.91
CA ASP A 128 -5.73 3.25 7.51
C ASP A 128 -5.56 2.20 8.62
N ALA A 129 -6.53 2.08 9.53
CA ALA A 129 -6.49 1.07 10.59
C ALA A 129 -6.48 -0.36 10.03
N LEU A 130 -7.24 -0.63 8.96
CA LEU A 130 -7.25 -1.92 8.28
C LEU A 130 -5.87 -2.23 7.67
N HIS A 131 -5.26 -1.26 7.00
CA HIS A 131 -3.93 -1.41 6.40
C HIS A 131 -2.83 -1.60 7.44
N ALA A 132 -2.86 -0.83 8.54
CA ALA A 132 -1.92 -0.97 9.64
C ALA A 132 -2.03 -2.35 10.30
N THR A 133 -3.25 -2.83 10.57
CA THR A 133 -3.48 -4.16 11.18
C THR A 133 -2.97 -5.28 10.27
N ARG A 134 -3.21 -5.20 8.95
CA ARG A 134 -2.66 -6.17 7.99
C ARG A 134 -1.13 -6.17 8.01
N ALA A 135 -0.51 -5.00 7.97
CA ALA A 135 0.94 -4.87 8.04
C ALA A 135 1.52 -5.42 9.35
N ALA A 136 0.81 -5.23 10.47
CA ALA A 136 1.20 -5.75 11.78
C ALA A 136 1.12 -7.29 11.85
N VAL A 137 0.13 -7.89 11.21
CA VAL A 137 0.03 -9.37 11.11
C VAL A 137 1.15 -9.96 10.25
N GLU A 138 1.59 -9.23 9.21
CA GLU A 138 2.62 -9.71 8.28
C GLU A 138 4.04 -9.67 8.86
N GLU A 139 4.48 -8.55 9.45
CA GLU A 139 5.86 -8.36 9.92
C GLU A 139 5.97 -8.09 11.44
N GLY A 140 4.87 -8.24 12.18
CA GLY A 140 4.81 -7.93 13.61
C GLY A 140 4.75 -6.43 13.91
N VAL A 141 5.02 -6.10 15.17
CA VAL A 141 4.89 -4.74 15.72
C VAL A 141 6.15 -4.32 16.46
N VAL A 142 6.38 -3.02 16.52
CA VAL A 142 7.48 -2.38 17.25
C VAL A 142 6.96 -1.25 18.14
N PRO A 143 7.72 -0.81 19.16
CA PRO A 143 7.38 0.38 19.95
C PRO A 143 7.20 1.60 19.05
N GLY A 144 6.01 2.20 19.12
CA GLY A 144 5.64 3.30 18.23
C GLY A 144 6.22 4.65 18.64
N GLY A 145 5.65 5.73 18.08
CA GLY A 145 6.05 7.10 18.44
C GLY A 145 7.49 7.44 18.05
N GLY A 146 8.04 6.76 17.04
CA GLY A 146 9.43 6.93 16.61
C GLY A 146 10.48 6.27 17.53
N VAL A 147 10.07 5.58 18.60
CA VAL A 147 10.97 4.94 19.56
C VAL A 147 11.79 3.82 18.88
N ALA A 148 11.17 3.01 18.02
CA ALA A 148 11.87 1.97 17.27
C ALA A 148 13.05 2.52 16.44
N LEU A 149 12.88 3.70 15.81
CA LEU A 149 13.95 4.34 15.04
C LEU A 149 15.07 4.85 15.96
N VAL A 150 14.73 5.42 17.11
CA VAL A 150 15.73 5.84 18.11
C VAL A 150 16.52 4.64 18.65
N ARG A 151 15.88 3.49 18.86
CA ARG A 151 16.57 2.24 19.24
C ARG A 151 17.53 1.77 18.16
N ALA A 152 17.15 1.86 16.90
CA ALA A 152 18.01 1.54 15.78
C ALA A 152 19.21 2.51 15.70
N VAL A 153 19.03 3.80 15.99
CA VAL A 153 20.13 4.77 16.09
C VAL A 153 21.14 4.36 17.17
N SER A 154 20.67 4.00 18.37
CA SER A 154 21.55 3.55 19.46
C SER A 154 22.34 2.29 19.08
N ALA A 155 21.71 1.34 18.37
CA ALA A 155 22.36 0.12 17.91
C ALA A 155 23.45 0.38 16.83
N LEU A 156 23.31 1.46 16.06
CA LEU A 156 24.20 1.82 14.96
C LEU A 156 25.24 2.89 15.32
N ALA A 157 25.30 3.35 16.57
CA ALA A 157 26.19 4.43 17.00
C ALA A 157 27.69 4.15 16.75
N GLY A 158 28.09 2.87 16.72
CA GLY A 158 29.47 2.44 16.44
C GLY A 158 29.78 2.18 14.97
N LEU A 159 28.81 2.33 14.05
CA LEU A 159 28.99 2.02 12.64
C LEU A 159 29.99 2.98 11.99
N LYS A 160 30.97 2.44 11.28
CA LYS A 160 31.97 3.21 10.53
C LYS A 160 31.95 2.82 9.06
N GLY A 161 31.96 3.82 8.19
CA GLY A 161 32.13 3.67 6.76
C GLY A 161 33.59 3.37 6.38
N ASN A 162 33.81 3.08 5.10
CA ASN A 162 35.13 2.83 4.55
C ASN A 162 35.94 4.13 4.33
N ASN A 163 35.26 5.27 4.26
CA ASN A 163 35.86 6.58 4.09
C ASN A 163 35.08 7.66 4.87
N GLU A 164 35.59 8.89 4.85
CA GLU A 164 35.02 10.01 5.57
C GLU A 164 33.63 10.42 5.06
N ASP A 165 33.41 10.40 3.74
CA ASP A 165 32.10 10.72 3.14
C ASP A 165 31.01 9.73 3.58
N GLN A 166 31.33 8.44 3.63
CA GLN A 166 30.42 7.43 4.15
C GLN A 166 30.13 7.64 5.65
N ASN A 167 31.11 8.08 6.44
CA ASN A 167 30.88 8.45 7.84
C ASN A 167 29.91 9.63 7.95
N HIS A 168 30.05 10.67 7.13
CA HIS A 168 29.10 11.77 7.06
C HIS A 168 27.70 11.29 6.65
N GLY A 169 27.60 10.40 5.65
CA GLY A 169 26.33 9.80 5.25
C GLY A 169 25.63 9.01 6.37
N ILE A 170 26.40 8.23 7.14
CA ILE A 170 25.89 7.53 8.33
C ILE A 170 25.36 8.54 9.35
N GLN A 171 26.10 9.61 9.66
CA GLN A 171 25.66 10.64 10.61
C GLN A 171 24.37 11.35 10.17
N ILE A 172 24.23 11.64 8.87
CA ILE A 172 23.00 12.21 8.30
C ILE A 172 21.82 11.28 8.52
N ALA A 173 21.97 9.98 8.21
CA ALA A 173 20.92 8.99 8.39
C ALA A 173 20.52 8.84 9.86
N LEU A 174 21.48 8.72 10.77
CA LEU A 174 21.22 8.62 12.22
C LEU A 174 20.45 9.84 12.74
N ARG A 175 20.84 11.05 12.31
CA ARG A 175 20.14 12.28 12.68
C ARG A 175 18.70 12.31 12.13
N ALA A 176 18.49 11.86 10.89
CA ALA A 176 17.18 11.83 10.25
C ALA A 176 16.22 10.82 10.92
N MET A 177 16.74 9.69 11.41
CA MET A 177 15.93 8.68 12.11
C MET A 177 15.34 9.17 13.43
N GLU A 178 15.90 10.21 14.04
CA GLU A 178 15.34 10.85 15.24
C GLU A 178 14.24 11.87 14.91
N ALA A 179 14.13 12.32 13.65
CA ALA A 179 13.20 13.36 13.24
C ALA A 179 11.73 12.99 13.51
N PRO A 180 11.25 11.74 13.31
CA PRO A 180 9.85 11.39 13.58
C PRO A 180 9.45 11.59 15.04
N LEU A 181 10.27 11.14 16.00
CA LEU A 181 10.00 11.38 17.42
C LEU A 181 10.04 12.88 17.74
N ARG A 182 11.01 13.62 17.19
CA ARG A 182 11.10 15.07 17.40
C ARG A 182 9.85 15.80 16.93
N GLU A 183 9.36 15.44 15.76
CA GLU A 183 8.18 16.06 15.15
C GLU A 183 6.91 15.77 15.95
N ILE A 184 6.74 14.52 16.42
CA ILE A 184 5.61 14.15 17.30
C ILE A 184 5.63 15.00 18.59
N VAL A 185 6.80 15.13 19.21
CA VAL A 185 6.98 15.90 20.45
C VAL A 185 6.75 17.40 20.23
N ALA A 186 7.28 17.96 19.14
CA ALA A 186 7.09 19.36 18.80
C ALA A 186 5.60 19.68 18.56
N ASN A 187 4.88 18.79 17.87
CA ASN A 187 3.44 18.92 17.65
C ASN A 187 2.61 18.77 18.94
N ALA A 188 3.15 18.10 19.95
CA ALA A 188 2.57 18.06 21.30
C ALA A 188 2.90 19.32 22.15
N GLY A 189 3.72 20.23 21.64
CA GLY A 189 4.08 21.50 22.30
C GLY A 189 5.22 21.38 23.31
N GLU A 190 6.03 20.32 23.23
CA GLU A 190 7.11 20.03 24.17
C GLU A 190 8.49 20.12 23.54
N GLU A 191 9.55 20.12 24.37
CA GLU A 191 10.93 20.29 23.91
C GLU A 191 11.51 18.97 23.35
N PRO A 192 11.70 18.85 22.02
CA PRO A 192 12.09 17.59 21.39
C PRO A 192 13.45 17.07 21.84
N SER A 193 14.39 17.98 22.08
CA SER A 193 15.77 17.65 22.44
C SER A 193 15.85 16.90 23.77
N VAL A 194 15.06 17.35 24.77
CA VAL A 194 15.01 16.75 26.10
C VAL A 194 14.39 15.36 26.04
N ILE A 195 13.27 15.23 25.34
CA ILE A 195 12.54 13.96 25.27
C ILE A 195 13.33 12.92 24.49
N VAL A 196 13.89 13.26 23.32
CA VAL A 196 14.70 12.32 22.53
C VAL A 196 15.89 11.79 23.33
N ASN A 197 16.60 12.67 24.06
CA ASN A 197 17.74 12.24 24.87
C ASN A 197 17.31 11.28 25.98
N LYS A 198 16.22 11.57 26.68
CA LYS A 198 15.68 10.68 27.72
C LYS A 198 15.20 9.34 27.14
N VAL A 199 14.59 9.33 25.95
CA VAL A 199 14.21 8.09 25.26
C VAL A 199 15.46 7.28 24.89
N LYS A 200 16.55 7.91 24.43
CA LYS A 200 17.82 7.23 24.10
C LYS A 200 18.49 6.55 25.29
N GLU A 201 18.37 7.13 26.48
CA GLU A 201 18.91 6.55 27.73
C GLU A 201 18.16 5.27 28.16
N GLY A 202 16.90 5.14 27.74
CA GLY A 202 16.11 3.94 28.01
C GLY A 202 16.42 2.77 27.07
N THR A 203 15.86 1.61 27.39
CA THR A 203 16.02 0.36 26.64
C THR A 203 14.68 -0.22 26.22
N GLY A 204 14.70 -1.17 25.27
CA GLY A 204 13.50 -1.88 24.82
C GLY A 204 12.39 -0.93 24.36
N SER A 205 11.20 -1.14 24.90
CA SER A 205 9.96 -0.39 24.64
C SER A 205 9.82 0.92 25.43
N PHE A 206 10.78 1.30 26.28
CA PHE A 206 10.72 2.57 27.00
C PHE A 206 10.64 3.74 26.02
N GLY A 207 9.68 4.62 26.18
CA GLY A 207 9.42 5.72 25.26
C GLY A 207 8.66 6.86 25.89
N TYR A 208 8.14 7.73 25.02
CA TYR A 208 7.38 8.91 25.41
C TYR A 208 5.98 8.89 24.81
N ASN A 209 4.97 8.94 25.67
CA ASN A 209 3.58 9.07 25.26
C ASN A 209 3.23 10.55 25.11
N ALA A 210 3.30 11.07 23.89
CA ALA A 210 3.01 12.47 23.60
C ALA A 210 1.52 12.86 23.81
N ALA A 211 0.61 11.90 23.99
CA ALA A 211 -0.79 12.19 24.30
C ALA A 211 -1.03 12.43 25.80
N SER A 212 -0.29 11.75 26.69
CA SER A 212 -0.42 11.91 28.15
C SER A 212 0.70 12.72 28.79
N GLY A 213 1.83 12.87 28.12
CA GLY A 213 3.02 13.52 28.65
C GLY A 213 3.93 12.59 29.47
N GLU A 214 3.73 11.28 29.41
CA GLU A 214 4.36 10.32 30.33
C GLU A 214 5.44 9.47 29.64
N PHE A 215 6.47 9.12 30.41
CA PHE A 215 7.48 8.14 30.00
C PHE A 215 7.13 6.76 30.55
N GLY A 216 7.29 5.72 29.74
CA GLY A 216 6.96 4.36 30.14
C GLY A 216 7.10 3.37 28.99
N ASP A 217 6.53 2.18 29.17
CA ASP A 217 6.52 1.15 28.13
C ASP A 217 5.48 1.49 27.06
N MET A 218 5.94 1.73 25.83
CA MET A 218 5.08 2.10 24.72
C MET A 218 4.10 0.98 24.32
N LEU A 219 4.47 -0.29 24.50
CA LEU A 219 3.59 -1.41 24.22
C LEU A 219 2.50 -1.53 25.28
N GLU A 220 2.83 -1.31 26.56
CA GLU A 220 1.82 -1.24 27.64
C GLU A 220 0.87 -0.06 27.46
N PHE A 221 1.36 1.07 26.96
CA PHE A 221 0.52 2.21 26.57
C PHE A 221 -0.32 1.96 25.31
N GLY A 222 -0.13 0.84 24.62
CA GLY A 222 -0.81 0.54 23.36
C GLY A 222 -0.34 1.39 22.17
N ILE A 223 0.82 2.06 22.30
CA ILE A 223 1.43 2.87 21.25
C ILE A 223 2.45 2.00 20.51
N LEU A 224 1.96 1.30 19.51
CA LEU A 224 2.74 0.40 18.67
C LEU A 224 2.58 0.76 17.20
N ASP A 225 3.62 0.50 16.43
CA ASP A 225 3.62 0.68 14.98
C ASP A 225 3.89 -0.66 14.29
N PRO A 226 3.28 -0.95 13.12
CA PRO A 226 3.65 -2.12 12.34
C PRO A 226 5.12 -2.04 11.91
N THR A 227 5.88 -3.13 12.09
CA THR A 227 7.31 -3.20 11.72
C THR A 227 7.50 -2.84 10.24
N LYS A 228 6.63 -3.38 9.38
CA LYS A 228 6.64 -3.13 7.94
C LYS A 228 6.58 -1.65 7.61
N VAL A 229 5.71 -0.90 8.29
CA VAL A 229 5.51 0.53 8.03
C VAL A 229 6.77 1.32 8.39
N THR A 230 7.32 1.08 9.59
CA THR A 230 8.54 1.76 10.05
C THR A 230 9.72 1.50 9.11
N ARG A 231 9.93 0.23 8.72
CA ARG A 231 11.00 -0.16 7.80
C ARG A 231 10.80 0.42 6.40
N SER A 232 9.61 0.30 5.83
CA SER A 232 9.30 0.79 4.48
C SER A 232 9.40 2.32 4.40
N ALA A 233 8.95 3.04 5.42
CA ALA A 233 9.08 4.49 5.48
C ALA A 233 10.55 4.92 5.42
N LEU A 234 11.42 4.31 6.23
CA LEU A 234 12.85 4.61 6.24
C LEU A 234 13.52 4.27 4.90
N GLN A 235 13.23 3.09 4.33
CA GLN A 235 13.83 2.65 3.07
C GLN A 235 13.41 3.55 1.89
N ASN A 236 12.13 3.91 1.80
CA ASN A 236 11.63 4.78 0.75
C ASN A 236 12.19 6.19 0.88
N ALA A 237 12.24 6.74 2.09
CA ALA A 237 12.84 8.04 2.36
C ALA A 237 14.33 8.08 1.98
N ALA A 238 15.09 7.06 2.40
CA ALA A 238 16.51 6.95 2.06
C ALA A 238 16.73 6.78 0.54
N SER A 239 15.86 6.03 -0.14
CA SER A 239 15.93 5.83 -1.59
C SER A 239 15.76 7.14 -2.37
N ILE A 240 14.77 7.96 -2.00
CA ILE A 240 14.55 9.26 -2.66
C ILE A 240 15.63 10.26 -2.28
N ALA A 241 16.02 10.33 -1.00
CA ALA A 241 17.07 11.23 -0.54
C ALA A 241 18.42 10.93 -1.22
N GLY A 242 18.77 9.65 -1.38
CA GLY A 242 19.98 9.23 -2.09
C GLY A 242 20.00 9.73 -3.53
N LEU A 243 18.88 9.63 -4.25
CA LEU A 243 18.76 10.17 -5.61
C LEU A 243 18.92 11.69 -5.64
N MET A 244 18.27 12.40 -4.71
CA MET A 244 18.32 13.87 -4.63
C MET A 244 19.73 14.39 -4.34
N ILE A 245 20.46 13.77 -3.41
CA ILE A 245 21.82 14.18 -3.03
C ILE A 245 22.80 14.03 -4.20
N THR A 246 22.59 13.06 -5.08
CA THR A 246 23.43 12.84 -6.28
C THR A 246 23.00 13.63 -7.50
N THR A 247 21.94 14.45 -7.40
CA THR A 247 21.41 15.20 -8.54
C THR A 247 22.20 16.49 -8.75
N GLU A 248 23.08 16.50 -9.75
CA GLU A 248 23.90 17.67 -10.13
C GLU A 248 23.17 18.66 -11.05
N ALA A 249 22.24 18.17 -11.87
CA ALA A 249 21.49 18.98 -12.83
C ALA A 249 20.05 18.49 -12.96
N MET A 250 19.14 19.43 -13.19
CA MET A 250 17.72 19.16 -13.45
C MET A 250 17.30 19.95 -14.70
N VAL A 251 16.62 19.27 -15.64
CA VAL A 251 15.99 19.90 -16.79
C VAL A 251 14.49 19.98 -16.50
N ALA A 252 13.94 21.19 -16.51
CA ALA A 252 12.52 21.44 -16.27
C ALA A 252 11.92 22.21 -17.46
N GLU A 253 10.60 22.11 -17.63
CA GLU A 253 9.89 22.96 -18.57
C GLU A 253 9.98 24.42 -18.12
N ALA A 254 10.15 25.33 -19.08
CA ALA A 254 10.08 26.76 -18.78
C ALA A 254 8.71 27.09 -18.17
N PRO A 255 8.62 27.99 -17.17
CA PRO A 255 7.35 28.44 -16.64
C PRO A 255 6.48 28.94 -17.79
N LYS A 256 5.28 28.37 -17.94
CA LYS A 256 4.30 28.92 -18.88
C LYS A 256 4.01 30.35 -18.43
N LYS A 257 4.13 31.31 -19.35
CA LYS A 257 3.62 32.66 -19.09
C LYS A 257 2.12 32.52 -18.91
N ASP A 258 1.60 33.01 -17.78
CA ASP A 258 0.16 33.20 -17.62
C ASP A 258 -0.29 34.17 -18.72
N GLU A 259 -0.82 33.64 -19.81
CA GLU A 259 -1.57 34.46 -20.75
C GLU A 259 -2.76 35.02 -19.98
N PRO A 260 -2.97 36.35 -19.96
CA PRO A 260 -4.17 36.92 -19.39
C PRO A 260 -5.34 36.18 -20.03
N ALA A 261 -6.16 35.51 -19.21
CA ALA A 261 -7.41 34.93 -19.67
C ALA A 261 -8.14 36.03 -20.43
N MET A 262 -8.18 35.91 -21.76
CA MET A 262 -8.83 36.87 -22.64
C MET A 262 -10.25 37.00 -22.14
N GLY A 263 -10.50 38.11 -21.44
CA GLY A 263 -11.82 38.50 -20.99
C GLY A 263 -12.74 38.46 -22.19
N GLY A 264 -13.83 37.71 -22.08
CA GLY A 264 -14.85 37.66 -23.11
C GLY A 264 -15.25 39.07 -23.50
N GLY A 265 -14.95 39.43 -24.74
CA GLY A 265 -15.16 40.77 -25.26
C GLY A 265 -14.94 40.81 -26.77
N GLY A 266 -16.01 40.56 -27.52
CA GLY A 266 -16.35 41.12 -28.83
C GLY A 266 -15.26 41.38 -29.87
N MET A 267 -15.46 40.75 -31.04
CA MET A 267 -15.21 41.30 -32.38
C MET A 267 -13.80 41.75 -32.78
N GLY A 268 -13.26 41.04 -33.78
CA GLY A 268 -12.72 41.67 -34.98
C GLY A 268 -11.20 41.64 -35.15
N GLY A 269 -10.77 41.23 -36.34
CA GLY A 269 -9.53 41.74 -36.94
C GLY A 269 -8.34 40.77 -36.98
N MET A 270 -8.29 39.95 -38.04
CA MET A 270 -7.16 39.81 -38.97
C MET A 270 -5.71 40.00 -38.47
N GLY A 271 -4.92 38.93 -38.66
CA GLY A 271 -3.53 39.01 -39.11
C GLY A 271 -2.44 39.02 -38.02
N GLY A 272 -1.43 38.17 -38.19
CA GLY A 272 -0.22 38.26 -37.37
C GLY A 272 0.63 37.01 -37.32
N MET A 273 1.39 36.81 -38.39
CA MET A 273 2.50 35.88 -38.53
C MET A 273 3.57 36.04 -37.44
N GLY A 274 4.16 34.93 -37.01
CA GLY A 274 5.58 34.88 -36.64
C GLY A 274 5.92 34.98 -35.15
N GLY A 275 6.60 33.95 -34.67
CA GLY A 275 7.28 33.96 -33.37
C GLY A 275 7.82 32.58 -33.03
N MET A 276 8.87 32.15 -33.76
CA MET A 276 9.81 31.16 -33.22
C MET A 276 10.44 31.78 -31.99
N ASP A 277 10.22 31.20 -30.82
CA ASP A 277 11.10 31.40 -29.67
C ASP A 277 11.66 30.03 -29.28
N PHE A 278 13.00 29.97 -29.30
CA PHE A 278 13.81 28.87 -28.79
C PHE A 278 13.58 28.65 -27.29
#